data_AF-A0A7C7R6S4-F1
#
_entry.id   AF-A0A7C7R6S4-F1
#
_cell.length_a   1.000
_cell.length_b   1.000
_cell.length_c   1.000
_cell.angle_alpha   90.00
_cell.angle_beta   90.00
_cell.angle_gamma   90.00
#
_symmetry.space_group_name_H-M   'P 1'
#
loop_
_entity.id
_entity.type
_entity.pdbx_description
1 polymer ?
#
loop_
_entity_poly.entity_id
_entity_poly.type
_entity_poly.pdbx_seq_one_letter_code
_entity_poly.pdbx_strand_id
1 'polypeptide(L)'
;MSSGNRRRREAAAPQRPVHVCSRCHGPDWWVRSIAGALYLQGKLTPEQAAFFAPRKPAAELYDLRVDPHEVHNVADDPKYAGVEARLLAELDNWRKRVIDDRGVSDDFPVVGVFPPACPPPTVDARVEADAGKCDFNKYGWPAWYPTRTLEEWKKARALWQPYAFRGPAENMPRPSIAHSRRRKRSTPDSLTQAAPTPPGASESNRIRIGVRRQSTRAPDGR
;
A
#
# COMPACT_ATOMS: atom_id res chain seq x y z
N MET A 1 -19.30 35.57 26.66
CA MET A 1 -19.24 35.40 25.19
C MET A 1 -17.80 35.54 24.75
N SER A 2 -17.11 34.41 24.50
CA SER A 2 -15.79 34.45 23.86
C SER A 2 -15.73 33.23 22.94
N SER A 3 -16.25 33.40 21.72
CA SER A 3 -16.15 32.41 20.67
C SER A 3 -14.70 32.35 20.21
N GLY A 4 -13.93 31.46 20.84
CA GLY A 4 -12.59 31.10 20.41
C GLY A 4 -12.66 30.53 19.00
N ASN A 5 -12.30 31.36 18.02
CA ASN A 5 -12.23 31.04 16.60
C ASN A 5 -11.11 30.00 16.38
N ARG A 6 -11.41 28.72 16.64
CA ARG A 6 -10.57 27.60 16.22
C ARG A 6 -10.63 27.55 14.70
N ARG A 7 -9.72 28.29 14.05
CA ARG A 7 -9.39 28.10 12.64
C ARG A 7 -9.00 26.64 12.50
N ARG A 8 -9.90 25.81 11.96
CA ARG A 8 -9.58 24.49 11.43
C ARG A 8 -8.54 24.72 10.34
N ARG A 9 -7.26 24.64 10.70
CA ARG A 9 -6.21 24.45 9.71
C ARG A 9 -6.36 22.99 9.28
N GLU A 10 -6.66 22.80 8.00
CA GLU A 10 -6.54 21.48 7.37
C GLU A 10 -5.13 20.98 7.69
N ALA A 11 -5.03 19.98 8.56
CA ALA A 11 -3.76 19.35 8.85
C ALA A 11 -3.32 18.69 7.54
N ALA A 12 -2.35 19.32 6.87
CA ALA A 12 -1.71 18.73 5.71
C ALA A 12 -1.19 17.35 6.13
N ALA A 13 -1.67 16.30 5.46
CA ALA A 13 -1.10 14.97 5.64
C ALA A 13 0.43 15.10 5.50
N PRO A 14 1.24 14.48 6.38
CA PRO A 14 2.68 14.62 6.31
C PRO A 14 3.17 14.29 4.90
N GLN A 15 4.15 15.05 4.40
CA GLN A 15 4.75 14.81 3.09
C GLN A 15 5.31 13.39 3.07
N ARG A 16 4.59 12.46 2.44
CA ARG A 16 4.95 11.05 2.36
C ARG A 16 5.45 10.74 0.96
N PRO A 17 6.42 9.82 0.82
CA PRO A 17 6.79 9.30 -0.49
C PRO A 17 5.57 8.68 -1.14
N VAL A 18 5.54 8.72 -2.48
CA VAL A 18 4.48 8.08 -3.28
C VAL A 18 4.31 6.62 -2.86
N HIS A 19 5.43 5.95 -2.58
CA HIS A 19 5.44 4.59 -2.08
C HIS A 19 6.05 4.50 -0.67
N VAL A 20 5.25 4.08 0.31
CA VAL A 20 5.71 3.81 1.68
C VAL A 20 6.17 2.36 1.80
N CYS A 21 7.34 2.12 2.42
CA CYS A 21 7.73 0.77 2.79
C CYS A 21 6.80 0.23 3.88
N SER A 22 6.01 -0.80 3.58
CA SER A 22 5.26 -1.54 4.58
C SER A 22 5.77 -2.98 4.68
N ARG A 23 5.46 -3.62 5.81
CA ARG A 23 5.79 -5.02 6.11
C ARG A 23 5.34 -6.01 5.03
N CYS A 24 4.30 -5.70 4.26
CA CYS A 24 3.75 -6.56 3.21
C CYS A 24 4.36 -6.33 1.83
N HIS A 25 5.05 -5.20 1.62
CA HIS A 25 5.59 -4.78 0.32
C HIS A 25 7.10 -4.63 0.34
N GLY A 26 7.80 -5.32 1.25
CA GLY A 26 9.25 -5.30 1.40
C GLY A 26 10.02 -5.86 0.19
N PRO A 27 11.31 -6.20 0.36
CA PRO A 27 12.13 -6.75 -0.72
C PRO A 27 11.64 -8.12 -1.20
N ASP A 28 10.63 -8.70 -0.56
CA ASP A 28 9.97 -9.91 -1.02
C ASP A 28 9.12 -9.70 -2.27
N TRP A 29 8.91 -8.45 -2.70
CA TRP A 29 8.27 -8.18 -3.97
C TRP A 29 9.33 -7.98 -5.06
N TRP A 30 9.50 -8.99 -5.92
CA TRP A 30 10.52 -9.03 -6.96
C TRP A 30 10.54 -7.79 -7.87
N VAL A 31 9.36 -7.27 -8.22
CA VAL A 31 9.22 -6.04 -9.02
C VAL A 31 9.88 -4.86 -8.29
N ARG A 32 9.73 -4.76 -6.97
CA ARG A 32 10.37 -3.71 -6.15
C ARG A 32 11.88 -3.82 -6.17
N SER A 33 12.40 -5.04 -6.08
CA SER A 33 13.85 -5.27 -6.11
C SER A 33 14.46 -4.87 -7.45
N ILE A 34 13.78 -5.19 -8.55
CA ILE A 34 14.22 -4.82 -9.89
C ILE A 34 14.08 -3.31 -10.09
N ALA A 35 12.87 -2.76 -9.89
CA ALA A 35 12.57 -1.37 -10.19
C ALA A 35 13.28 -0.41 -9.23
N GLY A 36 13.44 -0.75 -7.95
CA GLY A 36 14.25 0.04 -7.00
C GLY A 36 15.73 0.09 -7.39
N ALA A 37 16.30 -1.02 -7.87
CA ALA A 37 17.67 -1.03 -8.38
C ALA A 37 17.82 -0.17 -9.66
N LEU A 38 16.83 -0.22 -10.56
CA LEU A 38 16.84 0.58 -11.79
C LEU A 38 16.63 2.07 -11.52
N TYR A 39 15.77 2.42 -10.56
CA TYR A 39 15.54 3.79 -10.14
C TYR A 39 16.83 4.44 -9.63
N LEU A 40 17.53 3.77 -8.70
CA LEU A 40 18.82 4.26 -8.19
C LEU A 40 19.94 4.27 -9.23
N GLN A 41 19.79 3.54 -10.33
CA GLN A 41 20.70 3.58 -11.48
C GLN A 41 20.32 4.65 -12.51
N GLY A 42 19.19 5.35 -12.35
CA GLY A 42 18.70 6.32 -13.33
C GLY A 42 18.25 5.68 -14.65
N LYS A 43 17.85 4.40 -14.64
CA LYS A 43 17.49 3.63 -15.85
C LYS A 43 15.98 3.57 -16.13
N LEU A 44 15.16 4.15 -15.26
CA LEU A 44 13.71 4.20 -15.44
C LEU A 44 13.33 5.42 -16.27
N THR A 45 12.23 5.32 -17.02
CA THR A 45 11.62 6.50 -17.64
C THR A 45 11.09 7.44 -16.55
N PRO A 46 10.91 8.75 -16.82
CA PRO A 46 10.33 9.68 -15.85
C PRO A 46 9.00 9.20 -15.26
N GLU A 47 8.15 8.58 -16.07
CA GLU A 47 6.86 8.04 -15.68
C GLU A 47 7.01 6.86 -14.71
N GLN A 48 7.94 5.94 -15.00
CA GLN A 48 8.25 4.82 -14.11
C GLN A 48 8.93 5.28 -12.81
N ALA A 49 9.73 6.34 -12.89
CA ALA A 49 10.44 6.92 -11.76
C ALA A 49 9.51 7.68 -10.80
N ALA A 50 8.39 8.23 -11.29
CA ALA A 50 7.42 8.96 -10.48
C ALA A 50 6.91 8.15 -9.28
N PHE A 51 6.75 6.83 -9.45
CA PHE A 51 6.38 5.91 -8.37
C PHE A 51 7.37 5.89 -7.19
N PHE A 52 8.64 6.19 -7.45
CA PHE A 52 9.72 6.23 -6.47
C PHE A 52 10.03 7.65 -5.96
N ALA A 53 9.23 8.64 -6.34
CA ALA A 53 9.42 10.00 -5.89
C ALA A 53 9.39 10.08 -4.35
N PRO A 54 10.32 10.83 -3.73
CA PRO A 54 10.43 10.92 -2.28
C PRO A 54 9.23 11.62 -1.64
N ARG A 55 8.40 12.32 -2.44
CA ARG A 55 7.20 13.02 -2.00
C ARG A 55 6.11 12.87 -3.04
N LYS A 56 4.90 12.62 -2.58
CA LYS A 56 3.69 12.68 -3.40
C LYS A 56 3.34 14.16 -3.69
N PRO A 57 2.91 14.52 -4.91
CA PRO A 57 2.37 15.85 -5.18
C PRO A 57 1.12 16.12 -4.33
N ALA A 58 0.81 17.41 -4.12
CA ALA A 58 -0.32 17.82 -3.30
C ALA A 58 -1.68 17.41 -3.91
N ALA A 59 -1.78 17.48 -5.24
CA ALA A 59 -2.92 17.06 -6.02
C ALA A 59 -2.47 16.22 -7.23
N GLU A 60 -3.29 15.23 -7.58
CA GLU A 60 -3.16 14.43 -8.79
C GLU A 60 -4.46 14.55 -9.57
N LEU A 61 -4.38 15.13 -10.77
CA LEU A 61 -5.52 15.32 -11.66
C LEU A 61 -5.15 14.76 -13.03
N TYR A 62 -6.02 13.93 -13.59
CA TYR A 62 -5.80 13.27 -14.88
C TYR A 62 -7.01 13.50 -15.79
N ASP A 63 -6.76 13.85 -17.05
CA ASP A 63 -7.81 13.91 -18.07
C ASP A 63 -7.91 12.56 -18.80
N LEU A 64 -8.82 11.71 -18.33
CA LEU A 64 -9.01 10.35 -18.83
C LEU A 64 -9.38 10.27 -20.32
N ARG A 65 -9.80 11.38 -20.95
CA ARG A 65 -10.12 11.41 -22.39
C ARG A 65 -8.87 11.40 -23.25
N VAL A 66 -7.79 12.01 -22.76
CA VAL A 66 -6.50 12.12 -23.47
C VAL A 66 -5.44 11.21 -22.87
N ASP A 67 -5.56 10.91 -21.57
CA ASP A 67 -4.67 10.01 -20.83
C ASP A 67 -5.48 8.95 -20.08
N PRO A 68 -5.93 7.88 -20.78
CA PRO A 68 -6.69 6.79 -20.17
C PRO A 68 -5.90 5.98 -19.13
N HIS A 69 -4.58 6.18 -19.03
CA HIS A 69 -3.68 5.42 -18.16
C HIS A 69 -3.14 6.23 -16.98
N GLU A 70 -3.60 7.48 -16.79
CA GLU A 70 -3.30 8.32 -15.63
C GLU A 70 -1.78 8.50 -15.40
N VAL A 71 -1.04 8.68 -16.49
CA VAL A 71 0.41 8.85 -16.49
C VAL A 71 0.81 10.32 -16.30
N HIS A 72 0.02 11.25 -16.84
CA HIS A 72 0.34 12.66 -16.92
C HIS A 72 -0.52 13.49 -15.96
N ASN A 73 0.05 13.85 -14.81
CA ASN A 73 -0.62 14.71 -13.84
C ASN A 73 -0.72 16.15 -14.39
N VAL A 74 -1.95 16.65 -14.54
CA VAL A 74 -2.28 17.99 -15.04
C VAL A 74 -2.74 18.94 -13.92
N ALA A 75 -2.54 18.60 -12.65
CA ALA A 75 -2.98 19.43 -11.52
C ALA A 75 -2.36 20.85 -11.54
N ASP A 76 -1.10 20.98 -11.95
CA ASP A 76 -0.43 22.28 -12.00
C ASP A 76 -0.71 23.07 -13.30
N ASP A 77 -1.50 22.52 -14.23
CA ASP A 77 -1.84 23.19 -15.49
C ASP A 77 -3.02 24.17 -15.27
N PRO A 78 -2.83 25.49 -15.49
CA PRO A 78 -3.87 26.50 -15.27
C PRO A 78 -5.13 26.27 -16.10
N LYS A 79 -5.04 25.54 -17.22
CA LYS A 79 -6.21 25.15 -18.02
C LYS A 79 -7.23 24.33 -17.21
N TYR A 80 -6.76 23.55 -16.23
CA TYR A 80 -7.61 22.67 -15.42
C TYR A 80 -7.97 23.24 -14.05
N ALA A 81 -7.47 24.43 -13.68
CA ALA A 81 -7.69 25.02 -12.35
C ALA A 81 -9.17 25.10 -11.94
N GLY A 82 -10.06 25.44 -12.89
CA GLY A 82 -11.51 25.48 -12.63
C GLY A 82 -12.12 24.10 -12.37
N VAL A 83 -11.62 23.07 -13.07
CA VAL A 83 -12.06 21.68 -12.87
C VAL A 83 -11.55 21.14 -11.54
N GLU A 84 -10.28 21.40 -11.22
CA GLU A 84 -9.67 21.02 -9.95
C GLU A 84 -10.43 21.62 -8.76
N ALA A 85 -10.67 22.93 -8.78
CA ALA A 85 -11.42 23.62 -7.72
C ALA A 85 -12.81 23.02 -7.51
N ARG A 86 -13.51 22.67 -8.60
CA ARG A 86 -14.82 22.02 -8.51
C ARG A 86 -14.73 20.63 -7.87
N LEU A 87 -13.77 19.80 -8.30
CA LEU A 87 -13.62 18.43 -7.76
C LEU A 87 -13.17 18.44 -6.30
N LEU A 88 -12.29 19.35 -5.91
CA LEU A 88 -11.88 19.54 -4.52
C LEU A 88 -13.06 19.98 -3.64
N ALA A 89 -13.91 20.89 -4.14
CA ALA A 89 -15.11 21.31 -3.42
C ALA A 89 -16.11 20.16 -3.22
N GLU A 90 -16.32 19.32 -4.23
CA GLU A 90 -17.17 18.12 -4.09
C GLU A 90 -16.59 17.09 -3.13
N LEU A 91 -15.27 16.87 -3.18
CA LEU A 91 -14.57 16.00 -2.24
C LEU A 91 -14.73 16.50 -0.79
N ASP A 92 -14.52 17.79 -0.56
CA ASP A 92 -14.68 18.40 0.76
C ASP A 92 -16.12 18.34 1.26
N ASN A 93 -17.09 18.58 0.37
CA ASN A 93 -18.51 18.43 0.67
C ASN A 93 -18.85 16.99 1.09
N TRP A 94 -18.38 16.00 0.33
CA TRP A 94 -18.59 14.58 0.65
C TRP A 94 -17.94 14.20 1.98
N ARG A 95 -16.68 14.62 2.21
CA ARG A 95 -15.95 14.40 3.46
C ARG A 95 -16.72 14.94 4.67
N LYS A 96 -17.23 16.17 4.58
CA LYS A 96 -17.91 16.83 5.71
C LYS A 96 -19.34 16.35 5.92
N ARG A 97 -20.09 16.12 4.85
CA ARG A 97 -21.55 15.91 4.94
C ARG A 97 -21.98 14.45 4.88
N VAL A 98 -21.22 13.60 4.20
CA VAL A 98 -21.58 12.20 4.01
C VAL A 98 -20.89 11.31 5.02
N ILE A 99 -19.59 11.49 5.22
CA ILE A 99 -18.80 10.63 6.11
C ILE A 99 -18.41 11.29 7.44
N ASP A 100 -18.70 12.59 7.63
CA ASP A 100 -18.25 13.41 8.78
C ASP A 100 -16.77 13.18 9.13
N ASP A 101 -15.91 13.22 8.10
CA ASP A 101 -14.48 12.98 8.22
C ASP A 101 -13.86 13.99 9.18
N ARG A 102 -13.30 13.49 10.27
CA ARG A 102 -12.58 14.29 11.27
C ARG A 102 -11.15 14.60 10.86
N GLY A 103 -10.69 14.04 9.75
CA GLY A 103 -9.33 14.17 9.27
C GLY A 103 -8.33 13.42 10.16
N VAL A 104 -7.06 13.73 9.93
CA VAL A 104 -5.93 13.15 10.66
C VAL A 104 -5.59 14.10 11.82
N SER A 105 -5.49 13.60 13.04
CA SER A 105 -5.10 14.41 14.21
C SER A 105 -3.62 14.81 14.15
N ASP A 106 -3.27 15.90 14.84
CA ASP A 106 -1.87 16.36 14.96
C ASP A 106 -0.95 15.36 15.69
N ASP A 107 -1.53 14.38 16.40
CA ASP A 107 -0.80 13.28 17.04
C ASP A 107 -0.31 12.21 16.03
N PHE A 108 -0.86 12.20 14.81
CA PHE A 108 -0.52 11.24 13.77
C PHE A 108 0.77 11.58 12.99
N PRO A 109 1.03 12.84 12.58
CA PRO A 109 2.33 13.18 11.99
C PRO A 109 3.40 13.16 13.08
N VAL A 110 4.18 12.08 13.09
CA VAL A 110 5.27 11.91 14.05
C VAL A 110 6.51 12.65 13.58
N VAL A 111 6.44 13.98 13.58
CA VAL A 111 7.61 14.83 13.31
C VAL A 111 8.57 14.67 14.48
N GLY A 112 9.78 14.17 14.21
CA GLY A 112 10.87 14.11 15.20
C GLY A 112 11.09 12.77 15.93
N VAL A 113 10.29 11.72 15.68
CA VAL A 113 10.58 10.37 16.22
C VAL A 113 11.62 9.63 15.36
N PHE A 114 11.63 9.89 14.06
CA PHE A 114 12.56 9.29 13.12
C PHE A 114 13.60 10.31 12.66
N PRO A 115 14.89 9.92 12.48
CA PRO A 115 15.85 10.79 11.80
C PRO A 115 15.37 11.18 10.39
N PRO A 116 15.89 12.27 9.80
CA PRO A 116 15.40 12.79 8.52
C PRO A 116 15.67 11.86 7.32
N ALA A 117 16.66 10.96 7.43
CA ALA A 117 16.98 9.97 6.42
C ALA A 117 17.15 8.58 7.05
N CYS A 118 16.99 7.53 6.25
CA CYS A 118 17.21 6.16 6.70
C CYS A 118 18.68 5.96 7.05
N PRO A 119 19.04 5.66 8.31
CA PRO A 119 20.39 5.21 8.61
C PRO A 119 20.62 3.83 7.96
N PRO A 120 21.84 3.51 7.52
CA PRO A 120 22.16 2.17 7.03
C PRO A 120 21.99 1.10 8.14
N PRO A 121 21.67 -0.16 7.80
CA PRO A 121 21.62 -0.71 6.43
C PRO A 121 20.24 -0.57 5.75
N THR A 122 19.13 -0.93 6.41
CA THR A 122 17.78 -0.91 5.81
C THR A 122 16.71 -0.41 6.77
N VAL A 123 15.57 0.07 6.23
CA VAL A 123 14.39 0.44 7.02
C VAL A 123 13.93 -0.71 7.92
N ASP A 124 13.93 -1.94 7.39
CA ASP A 124 13.48 -3.13 8.13
C ASP A 124 14.39 -3.42 9.34
N ALA A 125 15.71 -3.35 9.15
CA ALA A 125 16.68 -3.54 10.23
C ALA A 125 16.51 -2.48 11.33
N ARG A 126 16.17 -1.24 10.94
CA ARG A 126 15.92 -0.16 11.89
C ARG A 126 14.63 -0.37 12.68
N VAL A 127 13.54 -0.74 12.00
CA VAL A 127 12.26 -1.03 12.66
C VAL A 127 12.40 -2.18 13.64
N GLU A 128 13.22 -3.19 13.34
CA GLU A 128 13.52 -4.27 14.28
C GLU A 128 14.33 -3.79 15.49
N ALA A 129 15.37 -2.97 15.29
CA ALA A 129 16.18 -2.41 16.37
C ALA A 129 15.37 -1.50 17.32
N ASP A 130 14.33 -0.85 16.80
CA ASP A 130 13.48 0.07 17.54
C ASP A 130 12.12 -0.53 17.93
N ALA A 131 11.90 -1.84 17.70
CA ALA A 131 10.62 -2.52 17.97
C ALA A 131 10.14 -2.42 19.43
N GLY A 132 11.08 -2.24 20.38
CA GLY A 132 10.77 -2.00 21.80
C GLY A 132 10.73 -0.53 22.21
N LYS A 133 11.13 0.40 21.32
CA LYS A 133 11.24 1.83 21.60
C LYS A 133 10.13 2.66 20.94
N CYS A 134 9.56 2.18 19.84
CA CYS A 134 8.53 2.87 19.09
C CYS A 134 7.33 1.94 18.83
N ASP A 135 6.13 2.42 19.12
CA ASP A 135 4.90 1.73 18.73
C ASP A 135 4.56 2.03 17.26
N PHE A 136 5.03 1.16 16.36
CA PHE A 136 4.79 1.27 14.93
C PHE A 136 3.31 1.07 14.53
N ASN A 137 2.44 0.55 15.41
CA ASN A 137 0.99 0.50 15.12
C ASN A 137 0.35 1.86 15.33
N LYS A 138 0.84 2.63 16.31
CA LYS A 138 0.38 3.99 16.59
C LYS A 138 0.98 5.01 15.62
N TYR A 139 2.29 4.89 15.37
CA TYR A 139 3.08 5.91 14.66
C TYR A 139 3.34 5.60 13.18
N GLY A 140 2.99 4.39 12.74
CA GLY A 140 3.27 3.93 11.39
C GLY A 140 4.76 3.68 11.15
N TRP A 141 5.10 3.35 9.90
CA TRP A 141 6.48 3.11 9.48
C TRP A 141 7.15 4.41 9.00
N PRO A 142 8.48 4.53 9.14
CA PRO A 142 9.22 5.68 8.63
C PRO A 142 8.96 5.90 7.14
N ALA A 143 8.72 7.15 6.76
CA ALA A 143 8.48 7.58 5.39
C ALA A 143 9.76 7.69 4.54
N TRP A 144 10.83 6.96 4.89
CA TRP A 144 12.13 7.08 4.23
C TRP A 144 12.16 6.45 2.85
N TYR A 145 12.73 7.19 1.91
CA TYR A 145 13.10 6.69 0.60
C TYR A 145 14.44 7.31 0.16
N PRO A 146 15.37 6.54 -0.45
CA PRO A 146 15.30 5.10 -0.71
C PRO A 146 15.36 4.27 0.57
N THR A 147 14.78 3.07 0.52
CA THR A 147 14.65 2.18 1.71
C THR A 147 15.87 1.29 1.95
N ARG A 148 16.77 1.24 0.96
CA ARG A 148 18.00 0.43 0.91
C ARG A 148 19.01 1.14 0.04
N THR A 149 20.28 0.79 0.23
CA THR A 149 21.38 1.21 -0.66
C THR A 149 21.27 0.53 -2.03
N LEU A 150 21.97 1.07 -3.03
CA LEU A 150 22.03 0.49 -4.37
C LEU A 150 22.57 -0.96 -4.34
N GLU A 151 23.59 -1.22 -3.53
CA GLU A 151 24.20 -2.55 -3.42
C GLU A 151 23.25 -3.59 -2.80
N GLU A 152 22.46 -3.20 -1.80
CA GLU A 152 21.42 -4.07 -1.24
C GLU A 152 20.30 -4.34 -2.24
N TRP A 153 19.90 -3.35 -3.03
CA TRP A 153 18.94 -3.55 -4.10
C TRP A 153 19.47 -4.48 -5.20
N LYS A 154 20.75 -4.37 -5.56
CA LYS A 154 21.40 -5.31 -6.49
C LYS A 154 21.42 -6.74 -5.93
N LYS A 155 21.75 -6.92 -4.66
CA LYS A 155 21.68 -8.24 -3.98
C LYS A 155 20.27 -8.82 -4.01
N ALA A 156 19.26 -8.01 -3.67
CA ALA A 156 17.87 -8.44 -3.73
C ALA A 156 17.43 -8.81 -5.15
N ARG A 157 17.82 -8.00 -6.15
CA ARG A 157 17.54 -8.28 -7.56
C ARG A 157 18.18 -9.60 -8.02
N ALA A 158 19.43 -9.84 -7.65
CA ALA A 158 20.14 -11.07 -8.01
C ALA A 158 19.43 -12.32 -7.46
N LEU A 159 18.91 -12.24 -6.22
CA LEU A 159 18.18 -13.34 -5.61
C LEU A 159 16.81 -13.59 -6.30
N TRP A 160 16.13 -12.54 -6.74
CA TRP A 160 14.83 -12.66 -7.40
C TRP A 160 14.91 -13.06 -8.88
N GLN A 161 16.02 -12.78 -9.56
CA GLN A 161 16.10 -12.97 -11.00
C GLN A 161 15.76 -14.40 -11.45
N PRO A 162 16.30 -15.47 -10.83
CA PRO A 162 15.96 -16.84 -11.26
C PRO A 162 14.47 -17.15 -11.10
N TYR A 163 13.85 -16.65 -10.02
CA TYR A 163 12.42 -16.89 -9.77
C TYR A 163 11.52 -16.06 -10.70
N ALA A 164 11.85 -14.79 -10.93
CA ALA A 164 11.04 -13.88 -11.73
C ALA A 164 11.01 -14.27 -13.22
N PHE A 165 12.13 -14.79 -13.72
CA PHE A 165 12.30 -15.19 -15.12
C PHE A 165 12.26 -16.71 -15.32
N ARG A 166 11.72 -17.46 -14.36
CA ARG A 166 11.52 -18.91 -14.47
C ARG A 166 10.57 -19.25 -15.61
N GLY A 167 10.74 -20.43 -16.20
CA GLY A 167 9.81 -20.98 -17.17
C GLY A 167 8.42 -21.26 -16.56
N PRO A 168 7.35 -21.27 -17.36
CA PRO A 168 5.99 -21.50 -16.86
C PRO A 168 5.80 -22.88 -16.19
N ALA A 169 6.63 -23.87 -16.56
CA ALA A 169 6.62 -25.22 -16.00
C ALA A 169 7.68 -25.43 -14.90
N GLU A 170 8.54 -24.45 -14.63
CA GLU A 170 9.63 -24.59 -13.66
C GLU A 170 9.13 -24.31 -12.24
N ASN A 171 9.23 -25.32 -11.38
CA ASN A 171 8.90 -25.18 -9.97
C ASN A 171 10.14 -24.72 -9.19
N MET A 172 10.22 -23.42 -8.91
CA MET A 172 11.27 -22.82 -8.11
C MET A 172 10.69 -22.26 -6.81
N PRO A 173 11.31 -22.53 -5.64
CA PRO A 173 10.86 -21.93 -4.39
C PRO A 173 11.04 -20.41 -4.44
N ARG A 174 10.04 -19.70 -3.93
CA ARG A 174 10.07 -18.25 -3.78
C ARG A 174 11.20 -17.87 -2.81
N PRO A 175 12.17 -17.02 -3.21
CA PRO A 175 13.19 -16.55 -2.30
C PRO A 175 12.59 -15.71 -1.17
N SER A 176 13.17 -15.81 0.03
CA SER A 176 12.78 -15.03 1.21
C SER A 176 13.83 -13.95 1.46
N ILE A 177 13.46 -12.68 1.34
CA ILE A 177 14.38 -11.55 1.57
C ILE A 177 14.05 -10.84 2.89
N ALA A 178 12.80 -10.88 3.34
CA ALA A 178 12.44 -10.39 4.65
C ALA A 178 13.18 -11.14 5.76
N HIS A 179 13.65 -10.35 6.73
CA HIS A 179 14.14 -10.81 8.03
C HIS A 179 13.03 -11.33 8.95
N SER A 180 11.76 -11.34 8.51
CA SER A 180 10.66 -11.77 9.36
C SER A 180 10.88 -13.22 9.78
N ARG A 181 11.27 -13.43 11.04
CA ARG A 181 11.32 -14.75 11.63
C ARG A 181 9.95 -15.36 11.44
N ARG A 182 9.86 -16.47 10.71
CA ARG A 182 8.64 -17.25 10.62
C ARG A 182 8.23 -17.55 12.06
N ARG A 183 7.10 -17.01 12.54
CA ARG A 183 6.56 -17.41 13.85
C ARG A 183 6.46 -18.92 13.81
N LYS A 184 7.15 -19.61 14.73
CA LYS A 184 6.93 -21.04 14.92
C LYS A 184 5.42 -21.19 15.13
N ARG A 185 4.75 -21.92 14.24
CA ARG A 185 3.39 -22.36 14.53
C ARG A 185 3.49 -23.13 15.83
N SER A 186 2.81 -22.67 16.88
CA SER A 186 2.57 -23.51 18.04
C SER A 186 1.85 -24.74 17.49
N THR A 187 2.41 -25.93 17.73
CA THR A 187 1.70 -27.19 17.50
C THR A 187 0.34 -27.06 18.21
N PRO A 188 -0.79 -27.27 17.53
CA PRO A 188 -2.07 -27.34 18.22
C PRO A 188 -1.96 -28.45 19.28
N ASP A 189 -2.32 -28.14 20.52
CA ASP A 189 -2.45 -29.17 21.56
C ASP A 189 -3.38 -30.27 21.03
N SER A 190 -2.90 -31.50 21.08
CA SER A 190 -3.58 -32.67 20.55
C SER A 190 -4.74 -33.08 21.46
N LEU A 191 -5.81 -32.27 21.54
CA LEU A 191 -7.07 -32.63 22.18
C LEU A 191 -8.25 -31.96 21.46
N THR A 192 -8.58 -32.44 20.27
CA THR A 192 -9.96 -32.43 19.78
C THR A 192 -10.15 -33.70 18.96
N GLN A 193 -10.65 -34.74 19.62
CA GLN A 193 -11.12 -35.93 18.93
C GLN A 193 -12.29 -35.51 18.03
N ALA A 194 -12.17 -35.76 16.74
CA ALA A 194 -13.27 -35.59 15.80
C ALA A 194 -14.42 -36.52 16.18
N ALA A 195 -15.62 -35.97 16.32
CA ALA A 195 -16.83 -36.77 16.46
C ALA A 195 -16.98 -37.70 15.23
N PRO A 196 -17.39 -38.97 15.41
CA PRO A 196 -17.54 -39.89 14.28
C PRO A 196 -18.64 -39.40 13.34
N THR A 197 -18.31 -39.33 12.05
CA THR A 197 -19.27 -39.06 10.97
C THR A 197 -20.25 -40.23 10.85
N PRO A 198 -21.57 -40.02 10.78
CA PRO A 198 -22.52 -41.11 10.57
C PRO A 198 -22.33 -41.72 9.16
N PRO A 199 -22.36 -43.06 9.02
CA PRO A 199 -22.16 -43.71 7.74
C PRO A 199 -23.44 -43.62 6.90
N GLY A 200 -23.34 -43.02 5.71
CA GLY A 200 -24.39 -43.11 4.69
C GLY A 200 -24.57 -41.86 3.85
N ALA A 201 -23.74 -41.68 2.83
CA ALA A 201 -24.13 -41.00 1.59
C ALA A 201 -23.09 -41.35 0.51
N SER A 202 -23.51 -42.28 -0.35
CA SER A 202 -22.80 -42.76 -1.52
C SER A 202 -22.41 -41.63 -2.49
N GLU A 203 -21.26 -41.82 -3.13
CA GLU A 203 -20.87 -41.24 -4.41
C GLU A 203 -22.05 -41.00 -5.36
N SER A 204 -22.33 -39.72 -5.66
CA SER A 204 -22.81 -39.23 -6.97
C SER A 204 -23.13 -37.74 -6.89
N ASN A 205 -22.25 -36.90 -7.42
CA ASN A 205 -22.62 -35.70 -8.20
C ASN A 205 -21.36 -34.99 -8.70
N ARG A 206 -20.82 -35.50 -9.82
CA ARG A 206 -20.22 -34.63 -10.83
C ARG A 206 -21.38 -33.82 -11.44
N ILE A 207 -21.11 -32.55 -11.78
CA ILE A 207 -21.98 -31.54 -12.42
C ILE A 207 -22.61 -30.57 -11.40
N ARG A 208 -22.05 -29.34 -11.33
CA ARG A 208 -22.75 -28.15 -10.82
C ARG A 208 -22.98 -27.19 -11.99
N ILE A 209 -24.25 -26.98 -12.34
CA ILE A 209 -24.73 -25.97 -13.28
C ILE A 209 -24.80 -24.63 -12.52
N GLY A 210 -24.02 -23.63 -12.94
CA GLY A 210 -24.08 -22.27 -12.40
C GLY A 210 -25.16 -21.46 -13.11
N VAL A 211 -26.33 -21.32 -12.50
CA VAL A 211 -27.41 -20.46 -13.02
C VAL A 211 -27.14 -19.00 -12.67
N ARG A 212 -27.00 -18.16 -13.70
CA ARG A 212 -26.99 -16.70 -13.66
C ARG A 212 -28.38 -16.20 -13.25
N ARG A 213 -28.52 -15.55 -12.08
CA ARG A 213 -29.72 -14.73 -11.81
C ARG A 213 -29.45 -13.30 -12.24
N GLN A 214 -30.12 -12.88 -13.31
CA GLN A 214 -30.30 -11.48 -13.66
C GLN A 214 -31.33 -10.82 -12.73
N SER A 215 -31.09 -9.53 -12.55
CA SER A 215 -31.88 -8.51 -11.84
C SER A 215 -33.38 -8.52 -12.16
N THR A 216 -34.22 -8.25 -11.15
CA THR A 216 -35.45 -7.46 -11.32
C THR A 216 -35.70 -6.60 -10.08
N ARG A 217 -35.82 -5.29 -10.32
CA ARG A 217 -36.35 -4.24 -9.43
C ARG A 217 -37.86 -4.08 -9.67
N ALA A 218 -38.63 -3.70 -8.64
CA ALA A 218 -39.83 -2.82 -8.63
C ALA A 218 -40.79 -3.18 -7.46
N PRO A 219 -41.82 -2.37 -7.13
CA PRO A 219 -41.80 -0.96 -6.69
C PRO A 219 -42.59 -0.75 -5.36
N ASP A 220 -42.80 0.54 -5.01
CA ASP A 220 -43.31 1.16 -3.78
C ASP A 220 -44.58 0.65 -3.08
N GLY A 221 -44.64 0.98 -1.78
CA GLY A 221 -45.84 1.15 -0.94
C GLY A 221 -45.42 1.23 0.54
N ARG A 222 -45.82 2.18 1.38
CA ARG A 222 -46.87 3.19 1.37
C ARG A 222 -46.51 4.24 2.43
#